data_AF-A0A9E0H8W6-F1
#
_entry.id   AF-A0A9E0H8W6-F1
#
_cell.length_a   1.000
_cell.length_b   1.000
_cell.length_c   1.000
_cell.angle_alpha   90.00
_cell.angle_beta   90.00
_cell.angle_gamma   90.00
#
_symmetry.space_group_name_H-M   'P 1'
#
loop_
_entity.id
_entity.type
_entity.pdbx_description
1 polymer ?
#
loop_
_entity_poly.entity_id
_entity_poly.type
_entity_poly.pdbx_seq_one_letter_code
_entity_poly.pdbx_strand_id
1 'polypeptide(L)'
;MVAGLALGGCADERPRTVDDCLGVHGCGVLDPAAEDFHGRELAAAGWDLGLCASCHGADFAGTSAAPTCRTCHEAGPDDCATCHGADGPSTGAHARHGVVGLGCAECHAVPTRWDSDGHVRRGGAADPPPAEVAMTALAATTPRPGERTGPPSFDGATGTCAQVYCHGDVLGGGGAKTRPRWVDPGPGSATCGDCHGAPPPDHAWSSCTTCHAEGRHLDGTIDVGVTDPGCTGCHGGATPAPPRGLDGSTFSTAIGVGAHTAHVTAPRRLSAPIACATCHAVPAETTSPGHLDTAAPAEVAAGLGWDRATATCGTAWCHGPARPTWTRTGEVACGTCHGVPPVSPPHQPTMALTACAGCHPSTVDAFGNILVVDGPTGPTSHHLDGEVDAP
;
A
#
# COMPACT_ATOMS: atom_id res chain seq x y z
N MET A 1 -63.04 1.39 -54.82
CA MET A 1 -62.57 2.09 -53.61
C MET A 1 -61.94 1.06 -52.70
N VAL A 2 -60.61 1.03 -52.64
CA VAL A 2 -59.88 0.22 -51.66
C VAL A 2 -59.88 1.03 -50.37
N ALA A 3 -60.66 0.59 -49.38
CA ALA A 3 -60.61 1.17 -48.04
C ALA A 3 -59.31 0.68 -47.38
N GLY A 4 -58.32 1.57 -47.30
CA GLY A 4 -57.12 1.32 -46.52
C GLY A 4 -57.47 1.32 -45.03
N LEU A 5 -57.24 0.20 -44.34
CA LEU A 5 -57.09 0.22 -42.88
C LEU A 5 -55.83 1.02 -42.58
N ALA A 6 -56.00 2.25 -42.09
CA ALA A 6 -54.92 2.99 -41.46
C ALA A 6 -54.62 2.31 -40.11
N LEU A 7 -53.52 1.57 -40.05
CA LEU A 7 -52.93 1.13 -38.79
C LEU A 7 -52.40 2.39 -38.09
N GLY A 8 -53.18 2.94 -37.15
CA GLY A 8 -52.72 4.04 -36.32
C GLY A 8 -51.50 3.61 -35.50
N GLY A 9 -50.47 4.46 -35.47
CA GLY A 9 -49.28 4.26 -34.66
C GLY A 9 -49.60 4.34 -33.17
N CYS A 10 -48.64 3.97 -32.32
CA CYS A 10 -48.79 4.06 -30.86
C CYS A 10 -48.86 5.50 -30.34
N ALA A 11 -48.39 6.48 -31.13
CA ALA A 11 -48.42 7.90 -30.79
C ALA A 11 -49.74 8.59 -31.17
N ASP A 12 -50.66 7.86 -31.83
CA ASP A 12 -51.96 8.42 -32.22
C ASP A 12 -52.92 8.38 -31.03
N GLU A 13 -53.59 9.50 -30.75
CA GLU A 13 -54.62 9.58 -29.72
C GLU A 13 -55.80 8.65 -30.05
N ARG A 14 -56.26 7.89 -29.05
CA ARG A 14 -57.39 6.95 -29.19
C ARG A 14 -58.45 7.22 -28.11
N PRO A 15 -59.75 6.99 -28.41
CA PRO A 15 -60.79 7.03 -27.39
C PRO A 15 -60.49 5.99 -26.30
N ARG A 16 -60.44 6.41 -25.04
CA ARG A 16 -60.30 5.48 -23.90
C ARG A 16 -61.57 4.63 -23.81
N THR A 17 -61.48 3.35 -24.13
CA THR A 17 -62.57 2.39 -23.94
C THR A 17 -62.60 1.90 -22.50
N VAL A 18 -63.80 1.54 -22.02
CA VAL A 18 -64.03 1.07 -20.65
C VAL A 18 -63.42 -0.30 -20.36
N ASP A 19 -63.07 -1.06 -21.40
CA ASP A 19 -62.17 -2.20 -21.34
C ASP A 19 -60.77 -1.74 -21.78
N ASP A 20 -59.84 -1.69 -20.83
CA ASP A 20 -58.42 -1.34 -21.02
C ASP A 20 -57.66 -2.40 -21.86
N CYS A 21 -58.36 -3.48 -22.23
CA CYS A 21 -57.88 -4.63 -22.99
C CYS A 21 -57.87 -4.45 -24.52
N LEU A 22 -58.26 -3.28 -25.04
CA LEU A 22 -58.30 -2.98 -26.48
C LEU A 22 -57.27 -1.91 -26.90
N GLY A 23 -56.28 -1.66 -26.03
CA GLY A 23 -55.22 -0.70 -26.24
C GLY A 23 -54.07 -1.19 -27.14
N VAL A 24 -52.92 -0.54 -27.03
CA VAL A 24 -51.67 -0.97 -27.66
C VAL A 24 -51.01 -2.11 -26.85
N HIS A 25 -51.30 -2.18 -25.55
CA HIS A 25 -50.85 -3.24 -24.64
C HIS A 25 -51.99 -4.20 -24.31
N GLY A 26 -51.63 -5.44 -23.96
CA GLY A 26 -52.59 -6.45 -23.53
C GLY A 26 -53.13 -6.24 -22.10
N CYS A 27 -54.03 -7.12 -21.69
CA CYS A 27 -54.70 -7.00 -20.40
C CYS A 27 -53.71 -7.27 -19.25
N GLY A 28 -53.71 -6.41 -18.23
CA GLY A 28 -52.87 -6.63 -17.05
C GLY A 28 -51.44 -6.12 -17.21
N VAL A 29 -51.19 -5.16 -18.11
CA VAL A 29 -49.89 -4.51 -18.27
C VAL A 29 -49.30 -3.92 -16.98
N LEU A 30 -50.14 -3.59 -16.00
CA LEU A 30 -49.73 -3.11 -14.67
C LEU A 30 -49.75 -4.19 -13.57
N ASP A 31 -50.13 -5.43 -13.88
CA ASP A 31 -50.17 -6.55 -12.94
C ASP A 31 -48.92 -7.43 -13.10
N PRO A 32 -48.00 -7.48 -12.12
CA PRO A 32 -46.78 -8.29 -12.18
C PRO A 32 -47.02 -9.80 -12.38
N ALA A 33 -48.22 -10.29 -12.06
CA ALA A 33 -48.59 -11.69 -12.26
C ALA A 33 -49.11 -12.00 -13.68
N ALA A 34 -49.49 -10.98 -14.46
CA ALA A 34 -50.02 -11.16 -15.80
C ALA A 34 -48.92 -11.51 -16.83
N GLU A 35 -49.32 -12.17 -17.91
CA GLU A 35 -48.43 -12.44 -19.05
C GLU A 35 -48.02 -11.15 -19.77
N ASP A 36 -48.98 -10.23 -19.96
CA ASP A 36 -48.78 -8.93 -20.64
C ASP A 36 -48.14 -7.86 -19.72
N PHE A 37 -47.63 -8.23 -18.54
CA PHE A 37 -46.99 -7.29 -17.62
C PHE A 37 -45.88 -6.49 -18.31
N HIS A 38 -45.85 -5.17 -18.13
CA HIS A 38 -44.90 -4.30 -18.84
C HIS A 38 -43.43 -4.70 -18.68
N GLY A 39 -43.03 -5.29 -17.54
CA GLY A 39 -41.68 -5.81 -17.36
C GLY A 39 -41.35 -7.02 -18.25
N ARG A 40 -42.35 -7.87 -18.52
CA ARG A 40 -42.23 -8.99 -19.47
C ARG A 40 -42.25 -8.49 -20.91
N GLU A 41 -43.11 -7.54 -21.22
CA GLU A 41 -43.16 -6.85 -22.52
C GLU A 41 -41.81 -6.18 -22.84
N LEU A 42 -41.21 -5.49 -21.87
CA LEU A 42 -39.89 -4.89 -22.02
C LEU A 42 -38.82 -5.95 -22.33
N ALA A 43 -38.82 -7.08 -21.62
CA ALA A 43 -37.91 -8.18 -21.89
C ALA A 43 -38.14 -8.79 -23.29
N ALA A 44 -39.39 -8.96 -23.71
CA ALA A 44 -39.76 -9.45 -25.03
C ALA A 44 -39.35 -8.49 -26.17
N ALA A 45 -39.40 -7.18 -25.89
CA ALA A 45 -38.87 -6.13 -26.76
C ALA A 45 -37.33 -6.04 -26.73
N GLY A 46 -36.65 -6.97 -26.06
CA GLY A 46 -35.19 -6.99 -25.97
C GLY A 46 -34.62 -5.84 -25.12
N TRP A 47 -35.33 -5.47 -24.06
CA TRP A 47 -34.99 -4.37 -23.15
C TRP A 47 -34.89 -3.01 -23.85
N ASP A 48 -35.63 -2.79 -24.95
CA ASP A 48 -35.60 -1.54 -25.70
C ASP A 48 -36.50 -0.46 -25.09
N LEU A 49 -36.02 0.25 -24.08
CA LEU A 49 -36.75 1.41 -23.54
C LEU A 49 -36.89 2.55 -24.56
N GLY A 50 -36.03 2.60 -25.60
CA GLY A 50 -36.15 3.56 -26.70
C GLY A 50 -37.41 3.32 -27.54
N LEU A 51 -37.80 2.06 -27.73
CA LEU A 51 -39.09 1.71 -28.33
C LEU A 51 -40.26 2.27 -27.52
N CYS A 52 -40.24 2.10 -26.20
CA CYS A 52 -41.28 2.61 -25.31
C CYS A 52 -41.33 4.15 -25.32
N ALA A 53 -40.16 4.80 -25.31
CA ALA A 53 -40.03 6.25 -25.34
C ALA A 53 -40.65 6.89 -26.60
N SER A 54 -40.71 6.15 -27.71
CA SER A 54 -41.36 6.63 -28.94
C SER A 54 -42.86 6.92 -28.78
N CYS A 55 -43.52 6.30 -27.79
CA CYS A 55 -44.94 6.50 -27.49
C CYS A 55 -45.14 7.25 -26.14
N HIS A 56 -44.33 6.92 -25.13
CA HIS A 56 -44.44 7.45 -23.75
C HIS A 56 -43.62 8.71 -23.48
N GLY A 57 -42.96 9.25 -24.50
CA GLY A 57 -42.09 10.42 -24.41
C GLY A 57 -40.65 10.03 -24.07
N ALA A 58 -39.71 10.85 -24.55
CA ALA A 58 -38.27 10.62 -24.38
C ALA A 58 -37.82 10.54 -22.92
N ASP A 59 -38.59 11.13 -22.01
CA ASP A 59 -38.33 11.17 -20.59
C ASP A 59 -39.33 10.30 -19.79
N PHE A 60 -40.20 9.54 -20.47
CA PHE A 60 -41.23 8.70 -19.86
C PHE A 60 -42.23 9.45 -18.96
N ALA A 61 -42.33 10.78 -19.09
CA ALA A 61 -43.34 11.58 -18.40
C ALA A 61 -44.74 11.47 -19.02
N GLY A 62 -44.92 10.61 -20.04
CA GLY A 62 -46.16 10.43 -20.78
C GLY A 62 -46.33 11.48 -21.88
N THR A 63 -47.31 11.24 -22.74
CA THR A 63 -47.74 12.14 -23.81
C THR A 63 -49.25 12.35 -23.74
N SER A 64 -49.86 13.08 -24.68
CA SER A 64 -51.33 13.12 -24.75
C SER A 64 -51.94 11.77 -25.14
N ALA A 65 -51.17 10.91 -25.83
CA ALA A 65 -51.58 9.60 -26.30
C ALA A 65 -51.20 8.45 -25.35
N ALA A 66 -50.23 8.62 -24.45
CA ALA A 66 -49.70 7.56 -23.60
C ALA A 66 -49.50 7.99 -22.13
N PRO A 67 -49.76 7.11 -21.15
CA PRO A 67 -49.59 7.42 -19.73
C PRO A 67 -48.11 7.60 -19.34
N THR A 68 -47.89 8.28 -18.21
CA THR A 68 -46.57 8.45 -17.60
C THR A 68 -46.11 7.20 -16.86
N CYS A 69 -44.85 6.82 -17.02
CA CYS A 69 -44.22 5.75 -16.23
C CYS A 69 -43.76 6.26 -14.86
N ARG A 70 -43.58 7.58 -14.73
CA ARG A 70 -42.99 8.23 -13.55
C ARG A 70 -43.89 8.26 -12.32
N THR A 71 -45.17 7.91 -12.47
CA THR A 71 -46.06 7.73 -11.31
C THR A 71 -45.58 6.60 -10.39
N CYS A 72 -45.01 5.54 -10.98
CA CYS A 72 -44.48 4.40 -10.22
C CYS A 72 -42.94 4.41 -10.17
N HIS A 73 -42.28 4.89 -11.23
CA HIS A 73 -40.83 4.97 -11.34
C HIS A 73 -40.39 6.44 -11.38
N GLU A 74 -40.35 7.09 -10.23
CA GLU A 74 -40.17 8.56 -10.12
C GLU A 74 -38.97 9.10 -10.92
N ALA A 75 -37.83 8.42 -10.87
CA ALA A 75 -36.62 8.79 -11.61
C ALA A 75 -36.68 8.43 -13.11
N GLY A 76 -37.63 7.59 -13.51
CA GLY A 76 -37.75 7.00 -14.85
C GLY A 76 -37.52 5.49 -14.84
N PRO A 77 -38.09 4.75 -15.80
CA PRO A 77 -37.85 3.32 -15.97
C PRO A 77 -36.42 3.00 -16.44
N ASP A 78 -35.71 3.99 -16.98
CA ASP A 78 -34.33 3.93 -17.48
C ASP A 78 -33.29 4.31 -16.42
N ASP A 79 -33.72 4.70 -15.23
CA ASP A 79 -32.83 5.01 -14.11
C ASP A 79 -32.24 3.74 -13.50
N CYS A 80 -30.96 3.80 -13.13
CA CYS A 80 -30.23 2.67 -12.56
C CYS A 80 -30.91 2.12 -11.30
N ALA A 81 -31.46 2.99 -10.44
CA ALA A 81 -32.12 2.58 -9.20
C ALA A 81 -33.47 1.89 -9.46
N THR A 82 -34.12 2.14 -10.59
CA THR A 82 -35.32 1.40 -10.99
C THR A 82 -35.01 -0.07 -11.26
N CYS A 83 -33.87 -0.36 -11.92
CA CYS A 83 -33.47 -1.73 -12.23
C CYS A 83 -32.69 -2.40 -11.09
N HIS A 84 -31.84 -1.66 -10.37
CA HIS A 84 -30.90 -2.21 -9.38
C HIS A 84 -31.29 -1.93 -7.93
N GLY A 85 -32.32 -1.10 -7.68
CA GLY A 85 -32.65 -0.59 -6.35
C GLY A 85 -31.84 0.65 -5.97
N ALA A 86 -32.33 1.40 -4.98
CA ALA A 86 -31.74 2.67 -4.55
C ALA A 86 -30.28 2.53 -4.06
N ASP A 87 -29.96 1.40 -3.42
CA ASP A 87 -28.61 1.11 -2.90
C ASP A 87 -27.77 0.29 -3.91
N GLY A 88 -28.29 0.05 -5.11
CA GLY A 88 -27.71 -0.86 -6.08
C GLY A 88 -27.92 -2.35 -5.74
N PRO A 89 -27.27 -3.25 -6.49
CA PRO A 89 -27.44 -4.69 -6.30
C PRO A 89 -27.04 -5.13 -4.89
N SER A 90 -27.88 -5.95 -4.23
CA SER A 90 -27.66 -6.39 -2.84
C SER A 90 -27.48 -7.91 -2.70
N THR A 91 -27.44 -8.64 -3.81
CA THR A 91 -27.34 -10.10 -3.80
C THR A 91 -25.89 -10.58 -3.81
N GLY A 92 -25.65 -11.76 -3.23
CA GLY A 92 -24.34 -12.40 -3.17
C GLY A 92 -23.30 -11.50 -2.51
N ALA A 93 -22.13 -11.37 -3.15
CA ALA A 93 -21.01 -10.62 -2.60
C ALA A 93 -21.22 -9.09 -2.55
N HIS A 94 -22.18 -8.52 -3.28
CA HIS A 94 -22.42 -7.08 -3.23
C HIS A 94 -22.75 -6.58 -1.82
N ALA A 95 -23.59 -7.31 -1.07
CA ALA A 95 -23.94 -6.95 0.30
C ALA A 95 -22.71 -6.88 1.22
N ARG A 96 -21.65 -7.65 0.95
CA ARG A 96 -20.42 -7.65 1.76
C ARG A 96 -19.49 -6.52 1.37
N HIS A 97 -19.34 -6.27 0.07
CA HIS A 97 -18.52 -5.17 -0.42
C HIS A 97 -19.13 -3.79 -0.11
N GLY A 98 -20.46 -3.68 -0.10
CA GLY A 98 -21.15 -2.46 0.34
C GLY A 98 -20.89 -2.11 1.80
N VAL A 99 -20.78 -3.11 2.69
CA VAL A 99 -20.48 -2.89 4.13
C VAL A 99 -19.09 -2.28 4.34
N VAL A 100 -18.11 -2.64 3.52
CA VAL A 100 -16.75 -2.06 3.58
C VAL A 100 -16.62 -0.77 2.76
N GLY A 101 -17.73 -0.26 2.18
CA GLY A 101 -17.76 0.98 1.43
C GLY A 101 -17.01 0.93 0.09
N LEU A 102 -16.85 -0.26 -0.50
CA LEU A 102 -16.19 -0.39 -1.79
C LEU A 102 -17.10 0.14 -2.90
N GLY A 103 -16.59 1.09 -3.69
CA GLY A 103 -17.30 1.60 -4.86
C GLY A 103 -17.45 0.53 -5.94
N CYS A 104 -18.58 0.53 -6.66
CA CYS A 104 -18.86 -0.46 -7.71
C CYS A 104 -17.77 -0.53 -8.79
N ALA A 105 -17.25 0.66 -9.17
CA ALA A 105 -16.21 0.80 -10.20
C ALA A 105 -14.85 0.21 -9.81
N GLU A 106 -14.60 -0.03 -8.52
CA GLU A 106 -13.36 -0.66 -8.04
C GLU A 106 -13.31 -2.15 -8.38
N CYS A 107 -14.48 -2.76 -8.60
CA CYS A 107 -14.59 -4.16 -8.98
C CYS A 107 -14.70 -4.30 -10.49
N HIS A 108 -15.68 -3.63 -11.09
CA HIS A 108 -16.01 -3.79 -12.50
C HIS A 108 -16.45 -2.49 -13.15
N ALA A 109 -16.42 -2.46 -14.47
CA ALA A 109 -16.95 -1.32 -15.22
C ALA A 109 -18.43 -1.12 -14.87
N VAL A 110 -18.80 0.10 -14.49
CA VAL A 110 -20.19 0.50 -14.25
C VAL A 110 -20.64 1.32 -15.46
N PRO A 111 -21.66 0.88 -16.21
CA PRO A 111 -22.15 1.63 -17.35
C PRO A 111 -22.76 2.96 -16.91
N THR A 112 -22.58 4.01 -17.71
CA THR A 112 -23.16 5.33 -17.44
C THR A 112 -24.63 5.43 -17.83
N ARG A 113 -25.12 4.51 -18.66
CA ARG A 113 -26.52 4.43 -19.12
C ARG A 113 -26.96 2.98 -19.24
N TRP A 114 -28.26 2.74 -19.09
CA TRP A 114 -28.86 1.41 -19.20
C TRP A 114 -28.55 0.72 -20.54
N ASP A 115 -28.50 1.46 -21.66
CA ASP A 115 -28.29 0.95 -23.03
C ASP A 115 -26.83 0.90 -23.45
N SER A 116 -25.89 1.11 -22.51
CA SER A 116 -24.46 0.98 -22.81
C SER A 116 -24.18 -0.42 -23.36
N ASP A 117 -23.38 -0.49 -24.43
CA ASP A 117 -23.03 -1.75 -25.09
C ASP A 117 -22.34 -2.70 -24.09
N GLY A 118 -22.82 -3.93 -24.00
CA GLY A 118 -22.36 -4.94 -23.05
C GLY A 118 -23.03 -4.89 -21.67
N HIS A 119 -24.04 -4.05 -21.44
CA HIS A 119 -24.87 -4.09 -20.23
C HIS A 119 -26.09 -5.00 -20.41
N VAL A 120 -27.24 -4.44 -20.84
CA VAL A 120 -28.44 -5.23 -21.22
C VAL A 120 -28.63 -5.28 -22.73
N ARG A 121 -27.80 -4.56 -23.48
CA ARG A 121 -27.79 -4.57 -24.95
C ARG A 121 -26.38 -4.76 -25.49
N ARG A 122 -26.27 -5.48 -26.61
CA ARG A 122 -25.03 -5.69 -27.37
C ARG A 122 -25.29 -5.61 -28.86
N GLY A 123 -24.58 -4.74 -29.57
CA GLY A 123 -24.75 -4.56 -31.02
C GLY A 123 -26.17 -4.16 -31.43
N GLY A 124 -26.89 -3.46 -30.54
CA GLY A 124 -28.27 -3.01 -30.76
C GLY A 124 -29.36 -4.04 -30.45
N ALA A 125 -29.01 -5.27 -30.02
CA ALA A 125 -29.96 -6.29 -29.58
C ALA A 125 -29.84 -6.51 -28.06
N ALA A 126 -30.79 -7.25 -27.47
CA ALA A 126 -30.68 -7.69 -26.08
C ALA A 126 -29.43 -8.55 -25.85
N ASP A 127 -28.72 -8.28 -24.77
CA ASP A 127 -27.58 -9.08 -24.36
C ASP A 127 -28.07 -10.34 -23.62
N PRO A 128 -27.74 -11.57 -24.07
CA PRO A 128 -28.20 -12.79 -23.40
C PRO A 128 -27.58 -12.94 -22.00
N PRO A 129 -28.33 -13.48 -21.03
CA PRO A 129 -27.78 -13.79 -19.73
C PRO A 129 -26.78 -14.97 -19.81
N PRO A 130 -25.84 -15.06 -18.85
CA PRO A 130 -25.62 -14.14 -17.73
C PRO A 130 -24.89 -12.86 -18.15
N ALA A 131 -25.11 -11.76 -17.42
CA ALA A 131 -24.40 -10.51 -17.64
C ALA A 131 -22.88 -10.71 -17.50
N GLU A 132 -22.13 -10.23 -18.49
CA GLU A 132 -20.68 -10.29 -18.47
C GLU A 132 -20.08 -9.15 -17.66
N VAL A 133 -19.14 -9.49 -16.78
CA VAL A 133 -18.53 -8.53 -15.87
C VAL A 133 -17.08 -8.31 -16.29
N ALA A 134 -16.78 -7.10 -16.76
CA ALA A 134 -15.40 -6.68 -17.01
C ALA A 134 -14.81 -6.13 -15.72
N MET A 135 -13.89 -6.87 -15.11
CA MET A 135 -13.20 -6.44 -13.89
C MET A 135 -12.18 -5.32 -14.20
N THR A 136 -12.22 -4.23 -13.44
CA THR A 136 -11.45 -3.00 -13.72
C THR A 136 -10.83 -2.41 -12.45
N ALA A 137 -10.13 -1.28 -12.59
CA ALA A 137 -9.59 -0.49 -11.47
C ALA A 137 -8.82 -1.36 -10.46
N LEU A 138 -9.15 -1.26 -9.17
CA LEU A 138 -8.46 -1.98 -8.12
C LEU A 138 -8.50 -3.51 -8.30
N ALA A 139 -9.61 -4.10 -8.76
CA ALA A 139 -9.68 -5.54 -9.05
C ALA A 139 -8.66 -5.98 -10.12
N ALA A 140 -8.29 -5.07 -11.02
CA ALA A 140 -7.29 -5.29 -12.08
C ALA A 140 -5.85 -4.92 -11.66
N THR A 141 -5.63 -4.40 -10.46
CA THR A 141 -4.29 -4.05 -9.95
C THR A 141 -3.42 -5.29 -9.76
N THR A 142 -2.17 -5.22 -10.17
CA THR A 142 -1.19 -6.30 -9.96
C THR A 142 -0.21 -5.85 -8.88
N PRO A 143 -0.20 -6.50 -7.69
CA PRO A 143 0.65 -6.07 -6.56
C PRO A 143 2.14 -6.16 -6.91
N ARG A 144 2.60 -7.26 -7.53
CA ARG A 144 3.98 -7.38 -8.03
C ARG A 144 4.04 -7.78 -9.50
N PRO A 145 4.95 -7.19 -10.29
CA PRO A 145 5.12 -7.54 -11.70
C PRO A 145 5.35 -9.05 -11.88
N GLY A 146 4.57 -9.68 -12.78
CA GLY A 146 4.70 -11.09 -13.12
C GLY A 146 3.82 -12.05 -12.30
N GLU A 147 3.15 -11.62 -11.23
CA GLU A 147 2.23 -12.48 -10.46
C GLU A 147 0.90 -12.74 -11.19
N ARG A 148 0.50 -11.84 -12.08
CA ARG A 148 -0.74 -11.96 -12.85
C ARG A 148 -0.48 -12.68 -14.17
N THR A 149 -1.02 -13.90 -14.31
CA THR A 149 -0.90 -14.75 -15.51
C THR A 149 -2.02 -14.56 -16.54
N GLY A 150 -3.06 -13.78 -16.20
CA GLY A 150 -4.19 -13.47 -17.06
C GLY A 150 -5.06 -12.33 -16.52
N PRO A 151 -6.04 -11.85 -17.31
CA PRO A 151 -6.95 -10.79 -16.88
C PRO A 151 -7.78 -11.23 -15.66
N PRO A 152 -8.19 -10.27 -14.80
CA PRO A 152 -9.14 -10.56 -13.73
C PRO A 152 -10.47 -11.03 -14.32
N SER A 153 -11.07 -12.05 -13.73
CA SER A 153 -12.31 -12.62 -14.25
C SER A 153 -13.24 -13.14 -13.16
N PHE A 154 -14.52 -13.18 -13.52
CA PHE A 154 -15.58 -13.82 -12.77
C PHE A 154 -16.29 -14.82 -13.69
N ASP A 155 -16.40 -16.07 -13.23
CA ASP A 155 -17.21 -17.09 -13.87
C ASP A 155 -18.58 -17.15 -13.20
N GLY A 156 -19.58 -16.58 -13.86
CA GLY A 156 -20.96 -16.56 -13.38
C GLY A 156 -21.63 -17.94 -13.26
N ALA A 157 -21.14 -18.95 -13.98
CA ALA A 157 -21.70 -20.31 -13.90
C ALA A 157 -21.28 -21.04 -12.62
N THR A 158 -20.03 -20.84 -12.20
CA THR A 158 -19.49 -21.47 -10.98
C THR A 158 -19.52 -20.53 -9.76
N GLY A 159 -19.71 -19.24 -10.01
CA GLY A 159 -19.61 -18.16 -9.03
C GLY A 159 -18.17 -17.98 -8.54
N THR A 160 -17.16 -18.27 -9.36
CA THR A 160 -15.75 -18.24 -8.96
C THR A 160 -15.02 -17.04 -9.53
N CYS A 161 -14.08 -16.51 -8.76
CA CYS A 161 -13.24 -15.38 -9.16
C CYS A 161 -11.80 -15.87 -9.41
N ALA A 162 -11.13 -15.30 -10.41
CA ALA A 162 -9.73 -15.60 -10.71
C ALA A 162 -8.96 -14.32 -11.01
N GLN A 163 -7.66 -14.31 -10.70
CA GLN A 163 -6.74 -13.19 -10.98
C GLN A 163 -7.22 -11.82 -10.43
N VAL A 164 -8.11 -11.75 -9.43
CA VAL A 164 -8.59 -10.50 -8.82
C VAL A 164 -7.60 -10.02 -7.75
N TYR A 165 -7.29 -8.72 -7.69
CA TYR A 165 -6.37 -8.15 -6.69
C TYR A 165 -6.74 -8.51 -5.24
N CYS A 166 -7.99 -8.32 -4.83
CA CYS A 166 -8.37 -8.47 -3.42
C CYS A 166 -8.44 -9.91 -2.90
N HIS A 167 -8.71 -10.89 -3.78
CA HIS A 167 -8.99 -12.27 -3.37
C HIS A 167 -8.82 -13.28 -4.52
N GLY A 168 -7.85 -13.04 -5.41
CA GLY A 168 -7.53 -13.92 -6.53
C GLY A 168 -6.10 -14.42 -6.47
N ASP A 169 -5.75 -15.30 -7.39
CA ASP A 169 -4.43 -15.95 -7.49
C ASP A 169 -3.23 -15.00 -7.59
N VAL A 170 -3.49 -13.75 -7.96
CA VAL A 170 -2.46 -12.71 -7.99
C VAL A 170 -1.89 -12.44 -6.59
N LEU A 171 -2.59 -12.83 -5.52
CA LEU A 171 -2.12 -12.76 -4.15
C LEU A 171 -1.15 -13.92 -3.79
N GLY A 172 -0.38 -14.42 -4.76
CA GLY A 172 0.45 -15.62 -4.74
C GLY A 172 1.56 -15.69 -3.68
N GLY A 173 1.62 -14.76 -2.74
CA GLY A 173 2.53 -14.74 -1.61
C GLY A 173 2.23 -15.78 -0.51
N GLY A 174 1.38 -16.78 -0.73
CA GLY A 174 1.11 -17.85 0.23
C GLY A 174 -0.07 -17.63 1.20
N GLY A 175 -1.02 -16.76 0.85
CA GLY A 175 -2.25 -16.56 1.61
C GLY A 175 -3.20 -17.75 1.54
N ALA A 176 -4.01 -17.96 2.58
CA ALA A 176 -4.87 -19.14 2.71
C ALA A 176 -6.27 -18.99 2.05
N LYS A 177 -6.70 -17.77 1.70
CA LYS A 177 -8.08 -17.48 1.27
C LYS A 177 -8.15 -16.62 0.00
N THR A 178 -7.43 -17.05 -1.03
CA THR A 178 -7.24 -16.31 -2.29
C THR A 178 -8.24 -16.66 -3.40
N ARG A 179 -9.31 -17.42 -3.12
CA ARG A 179 -10.35 -17.78 -4.11
C ARG A 179 -11.73 -17.98 -3.47
N PRO A 180 -12.42 -16.93 -3.04
CA PRO A 180 -13.78 -17.04 -2.53
C PRO A 180 -14.77 -17.33 -3.67
N ARG A 181 -15.93 -17.92 -3.33
CA ARG A 181 -17.07 -17.96 -4.25
C ARG A 181 -18.02 -16.81 -3.95
N TRP A 182 -18.70 -16.34 -4.99
CA TRP A 182 -19.61 -15.18 -4.95
C TRP A 182 -20.75 -15.29 -3.94
N VAL A 183 -21.22 -16.51 -3.69
CA VAL A 183 -22.35 -16.79 -2.80
C VAL A 183 -21.91 -17.31 -1.43
N ASP A 184 -20.60 -17.52 -1.23
CA ASP A 184 -20.12 -17.95 0.07
C ASP A 184 -20.38 -16.82 1.08
N PRO A 185 -20.69 -17.12 2.35
CA PRO A 185 -20.95 -16.11 3.37
C PRO A 185 -19.76 -15.17 3.66
N GLY A 186 -18.63 -15.40 2.97
CA GLY A 186 -17.34 -14.75 3.15
C GLY A 186 -16.63 -15.29 4.40
N PRO A 187 -15.29 -15.25 4.44
CA PRO A 187 -14.63 -15.24 5.73
C PRO A 187 -15.10 -13.96 6.48
N GLY A 188 -15.05 -13.94 7.81
CA GLY A 188 -15.25 -12.70 8.55
C GLY A 188 -14.20 -11.63 8.19
N SER A 189 -13.92 -10.70 9.09
CA SER A 189 -12.80 -9.75 8.91
C SER A 189 -11.52 -10.48 8.46
N ALA A 190 -10.96 -10.09 7.31
CA ALA A 190 -9.74 -10.68 6.79
C ALA A 190 -8.57 -10.45 7.75
N THR A 191 -7.73 -11.46 7.93
CA THR A 191 -6.45 -11.37 8.63
C THR A 191 -5.31 -11.29 7.62
N CYS A 192 -4.12 -10.83 8.02
CA CYS A 192 -3.00 -10.64 7.09
C CYS A 192 -2.67 -11.90 6.27
N GLY A 193 -2.73 -13.07 6.94
CA GLY A 193 -2.47 -14.39 6.36
C GLY A 193 -3.53 -14.90 5.36
N ASP A 194 -4.68 -14.22 5.27
CA ASP A 194 -5.74 -14.62 4.36
C ASP A 194 -5.41 -14.24 2.91
N CYS A 195 -4.78 -13.08 2.72
CA CYS A 195 -4.42 -12.56 1.40
C CYS A 195 -3.03 -13.04 0.96
N HIS A 196 -2.01 -12.85 1.79
CA HIS A 196 -0.63 -13.29 1.49
C HIS A 196 -0.04 -14.00 2.71
N GLY A 197 1.12 -14.63 2.57
CA GLY A 197 1.86 -15.20 3.70
C GLY A 197 2.14 -14.12 4.73
N ALA A 198 1.96 -14.41 6.01
CA ALA A 198 2.21 -13.47 7.10
C ALA A 198 3.30 -14.05 8.04
N PRO A 199 4.58 -13.71 7.84
CA PRO A 199 5.12 -12.75 6.86
C PRO A 199 5.26 -13.33 5.44
N PRO A 200 5.36 -12.49 4.39
CA PRO A 200 5.52 -12.99 3.02
C PRO A 200 6.83 -13.76 2.82
N PRO A 201 6.98 -14.59 1.76
CA PRO A 201 8.15 -15.44 1.58
C PRO A 201 9.50 -14.72 1.46
N ASP A 202 9.50 -13.44 1.08
CA ASP A 202 10.66 -12.56 1.00
C ASP A 202 11.00 -11.86 2.32
N HIS A 203 10.32 -12.22 3.41
CA HIS A 203 10.49 -11.62 4.73
C HIS A 203 10.92 -12.67 5.76
N ALA A 204 12.00 -12.38 6.47
CA ALA A 204 12.44 -13.20 7.61
C ALA A 204 11.76 -12.83 8.94
N TRP A 205 10.92 -11.78 8.96
CA TRP A 205 10.44 -11.11 10.19
C TRP A 205 8.92 -10.99 10.24
N SER A 206 8.32 -11.25 11.42
CA SER A 206 6.87 -11.19 11.65
C SER A 206 6.39 -9.95 12.42
N SER A 207 7.29 -9.03 12.78
CA SER A 207 6.96 -7.75 13.44
C SER A 207 6.49 -6.71 12.42
N CYS A 208 5.32 -6.93 11.83
CA CYS A 208 4.83 -6.15 10.68
C CYS A 208 4.77 -4.64 10.95
N THR A 209 4.29 -4.24 12.13
CA THR A 209 4.08 -2.83 12.52
C THR A 209 5.37 -2.04 12.72
N THR A 210 6.53 -2.72 12.76
CA THR A 210 7.84 -2.05 12.76
C THR A 210 8.12 -1.39 11.41
N CYS A 211 7.63 -1.98 10.32
CA CYS A 211 7.94 -1.56 8.95
C CYS A 211 6.72 -1.05 8.18
N HIS A 212 5.53 -1.53 8.52
CA HIS A 212 4.28 -1.20 7.82
C HIS A 212 3.35 -0.40 8.72
N ALA A 213 2.77 0.67 8.17
CA ALA A 213 1.64 1.35 8.81
C ALA A 213 0.38 0.49 8.70
N GLU A 214 -0.39 0.38 9.78
CA GLU A 214 -1.68 -0.31 9.75
C GLU A 214 -2.70 0.52 8.93
N GLY A 215 -3.42 -0.12 8.00
CA GLY A 215 -4.67 0.42 7.43
C GLY A 215 -4.75 0.68 5.93
N ARG A 216 -3.67 0.53 5.14
CA ARG A 216 -3.67 0.92 3.70
C ARG A 216 -3.67 -0.22 2.66
N HIS A 217 -3.72 -1.47 3.09
CA HIS A 217 -3.55 -2.62 2.19
C HIS A 217 -4.67 -2.83 1.14
N LEU A 218 -5.72 -2.00 1.11
CA LEU A 218 -6.83 -2.10 0.16
C LEU A 218 -6.79 -1.06 -0.97
N ASP A 219 -5.81 -0.15 -1.01
CA ASP A 219 -5.72 0.88 -2.05
C ASP A 219 -4.73 0.51 -3.19
N GLY A 220 -4.19 -0.71 -3.17
CA GLY A 220 -3.18 -1.14 -4.15
C GLY A 220 -1.75 -0.78 -3.78
N THR A 221 -1.54 0.02 -2.73
CA THR A 221 -0.23 0.54 -2.33
C THR A 221 0.24 -0.12 -1.03
N ILE A 222 1.50 -0.54 -0.99
CA ILE A 222 2.15 -1.01 0.23
C ILE A 222 3.03 0.11 0.74
N ASP A 223 2.58 0.80 1.79
CA ASP A 223 3.42 1.77 2.47
C ASP A 223 4.47 1.05 3.33
N VAL A 224 5.74 1.38 3.08
CA VAL A 224 6.89 0.92 3.84
C VAL A 224 7.54 2.13 4.49
N GLY A 225 7.76 2.04 5.80
CA GLY A 225 8.18 3.17 6.65
C GLY A 225 6.97 3.81 7.34
N VAL A 226 7.01 3.88 8.67
CA VAL A 226 5.87 4.33 9.49
C VAL A 226 5.80 5.85 9.67
N THR A 227 6.90 6.58 9.45
CA THR A 227 6.98 8.01 9.74
C THR A 227 7.60 8.87 8.63
N ASP A 228 8.55 8.36 7.83
CA ASP A 228 9.27 9.12 6.81
C ASP A 228 9.73 8.25 5.62
N PRO A 229 9.89 8.81 4.41
CA PRO A 229 10.53 8.12 3.29
C PRO A 229 12.01 7.81 3.55
N GLY A 230 12.45 6.62 3.15
CA GLY A 230 13.86 6.20 3.25
C GLY A 230 14.20 5.44 4.54
N CYS A 231 15.49 5.24 4.80
CA CYS A 231 15.96 4.33 5.87
C CYS A 231 15.47 4.73 7.28
N THR A 232 15.26 6.01 7.55
CA THR A 232 14.80 6.51 8.86
C THR A 232 13.37 6.09 9.19
N GLY A 233 12.54 5.79 8.18
CA GLY A 233 11.18 5.31 8.36
C GLY A 233 11.07 3.98 9.11
N CYS A 234 12.13 3.16 9.08
CA CYS A 234 12.23 1.90 9.82
C CYS A 234 13.36 1.90 10.87
N HIS A 235 14.51 2.54 10.58
CA HIS A 235 15.67 2.57 11.48
C HIS A 235 15.62 3.70 12.54
N GLY A 236 14.61 4.57 12.50
CA GLY A 236 14.25 5.55 13.53
C GLY A 236 15.20 6.76 13.69
N GLY A 237 14.69 7.79 14.38
CA GLY A 237 15.39 9.01 14.85
C GLY A 237 16.03 9.92 13.79
N ALA A 238 16.89 10.85 14.23
CA ALA A 238 17.46 11.89 13.36
C ALA A 238 18.46 11.38 12.31
N THR A 239 18.99 10.17 12.49
CA THR A 239 19.97 9.54 11.57
C THR A 239 19.72 8.03 11.45
N PRO A 240 19.96 7.38 10.29
CA PRO A 240 19.55 5.99 10.04
C PRO A 240 20.32 4.87 10.77
N ALA A 241 21.07 5.11 11.85
CA ALA A 241 21.89 4.06 12.47
C ALA A 241 22.20 4.29 13.97
N PRO A 242 21.53 3.58 14.89
CA PRO A 242 20.09 3.48 14.99
C PRO A 242 19.69 4.09 16.33
N PRO A 243 18.86 5.13 16.31
CA PRO A 243 18.19 5.67 17.48
C PRO A 243 17.13 4.71 18.07
N ARG A 244 16.69 3.69 17.32
CA ARG A 244 15.78 2.63 17.77
C ARG A 244 16.08 1.30 17.08
N GLY A 245 16.27 0.22 17.85
CA GLY A 245 16.37 -1.14 17.32
C GLY A 245 15.03 -1.66 16.79
N LEU A 246 15.06 -2.69 15.93
CA LEU A 246 13.83 -3.33 15.39
C LEU A 246 12.95 -3.96 16.49
N ASP A 247 13.53 -4.24 17.65
CA ASP A 247 12.85 -4.70 18.86
C ASP A 247 12.27 -3.54 19.71
N GLY A 248 12.38 -2.31 19.22
CA GLY A 248 11.94 -1.09 19.89
C GLY A 248 12.91 -0.57 20.95
N SER A 249 14.07 -1.21 21.17
CA SER A 249 15.08 -0.73 22.11
C SER A 249 15.65 0.64 21.68
N THR A 250 15.93 1.52 22.64
CA THR A 250 16.47 2.88 22.37
C THR A 250 17.69 3.22 23.22
N PHE A 251 18.03 2.38 24.20
CA PHE A 251 19.18 2.58 25.06
C PHE A 251 20.43 1.98 24.42
N SER A 252 21.57 2.68 24.51
CA SER A 252 22.87 2.22 24.02
C SER A 252 23.37 0.93 24.68
N THR A 253 22.74 0.48 25.76
CA THR A 253 23.02 -0.82 26.38
C THR A 253 22.47 -2.00 25.58
N ALA A 254 21.53 -1.77 24.65
CA ALA A 254 21.05 -2.79 23.73
C ALA A 254 22.04 -2.97 22.57
N ILE A 255 22.39 -4.20 22.22
CA ILE A 255 23.39 -4.51 21.19
C ILE A 255 23.01 -3.95 19.80
N GLY A 256 21.71 -3.87 19.51
CA GLY A 256 21.19 -3.29 18.27
C GLY A 256 21.31 -1.76 18.20
N VAL A 257 21.40 -1.07 19.35
CA VAL A 257 21.53 0.40 19.44
C VAL A 257 22.98 0.79 19.69
N GLY A 258 23.57 0.29 20.78
CA GLY A 258 25.00 0.42 21.06
C GLY A 258 25.56 1.83 20.96
N ALA A 259 26.82 1.90 20.55
CA ALA A 259 27.57 3.13 20.39
C ALA A 259 27.40 3.78 19.00
N HIS A 260 26.38 3.43 18.21
CA HIS A 260 26.26 3.93 16.84
C HIS A 260 26.24 5.46 16.76
N THR A 261 25.41 6.14 17.55
CA THR A 261 25.34 7.62 17.57
C THR A 261 26.71 8.26 17.82
N ALA A 262 27.54 7.65 18.68
CA ALA A 262 28.88 8.16 18.96
C ALA A 262 29.80 8.10 17.73
N HIS A 263 29.62 7.12 16.84
CA HIS A 263 30.44 6.96 15.63
C HIS A 263 29.87 7.77 14.45
N VAL A 264 28.56 7.72 14.21
CA VAL A 264 27.93 8.35 13.03
C VAL A 264 27.75 9.85 13.17
N THR A 265 27.70 10.38 14.40
CA THR A 265 27.65 11.84 14.63
C THR A 265 28.98 12.41 15.12
N ALA A 266 29.90 11.55 15.56
CA ALA A 266 31.22 11.92 16.11
C ALA A 266 31.16 13.13 17.08
N PRO A 267 30.32 13.10 18.13
CA PRO A 267 30.00 14.29 18.93
C PRO A 267 31.19 14.80 19.74
N ARG A 268 32.19 13.94 19.98
CA ARG A 268 33.45 14.28 20.66
C ARG A 268 34.55 14.74 19.71
N ARG A 269 34.27 14.70 18.39
CA ARG A 269 35.15 15.13 17.30
C ARG A 269 36.57 14.56 17.37
N LEU A 270 36.70 13.36 17.93
CA LEU A 270 37.95 12.59 17.88
C LEU A 270 38.19 12.03 16.47
N SER A 271 37.14 11.90 15.66
CA SER A 271 37.20 11.50 14.26
C SER A 271 36.16 12.30 13.47
N ALA A 272 36.25 12.25 12.14
CA ALA A 272 35.10 12.55 11.30
C ALA A 272 33.95 11.55 11.57
N PRO A 273 32.69 11.92 11.26
CA PRO A 273 31.58 10.97 11.22
C PRO A 273 31.90 9.71 10.42
N ILE A 274 31.64 8.53 10.98
CA ILE A 274 31.92 7.26 10.32
C ILE A 274 30.72 6.85 9.46
N ALA A 275 30.97 6.62 8.17
CA ALA A 275 29.94 6.15 7.24
C ALA A 275 29.52 4.70 7.55
N CYS A 276 28.23 4.39 7.39
CA CYS A 276 27.64 3.08 7.68
C CYS A 276 28.37 1.93 6.97
N ALA A 277 28.79 2.16 5.71
CA ALA A 277 29.51 1.20 4.87
C ALA A 277 30.87 0.74 5.45
N THR A 278 31.38 1.46 6.45
CA THR A 278 32.58 1.06 7.19
C THR A 278 32.33 -0.20 8.02
N CYS A 279 31.11 -0.35 8.55
CA CYS A 279 30.74 -1.45 9.44
C CYS A 279 29.79 -2.46 8.79
N HIS A 280 28.88 -2.02 7.92
CA HIS A 280 27.83 -2.86 7.36
C HIS A 280 27.85 -2.82 5.83
N ALA A 281 27.36 -3.89 5.19
CA ALA A 281 26.93 -3.80 3.81
C ALA A 281 25.61 -3.02 3.76
N VAL A 282 25.68 -1.74 3.38
CA VAL A 282 24.48 -0.88 3.32
C VAL A 282 23.68 -1.25 2.08
N PRO A 283 22.41 -1.68 2.22
CA PRO A 283 21.58 -2.02 1.07
C PRO A 283 21.25 -0.77 0.25
N ALA A 284 21.17 -0.93 -1.07
CA ALA A 284 20.74 0.15 -1.96
C ALA A 284 19.21 0.35 -1.93
N GLU A 285 18.48 -0.74 -1.71
CA GLU A 285 17.02 -0.81 -1.71
C GLU A 285 16.53 -1.72 -0.59
N THR A 286 15.27 -1.57 -0.16
CA THR A 286 14.69 -2.39 0.92
C THR A 286 14.68 -3.88 0.62
N THR A 287 14.58 -4.27 -0.65
CA THR A 287 14.58 -5.65 -1.14
C THR A 287 15.97 -6.15 -1.54
N SER A 288 17.04 -5.39 -1.27
CA SER A 288 18.39 -5.86 -1.51
C SER A 288 18.66 -7.15 -0.73
N PRO A 289 19.31 -8.17 -1.33
CA PRO A 289 19.63 -9.41 -0.63
C PRO A 289 20.41 -9.13 0.67
N GLY A 290 20.02 -9.80 1.75
CA GLY A 290 20.63 -9.62 3.07
C GLY A 290 19.95 -8.56 3.95
N HIS A 291 18.93 -7.84 3.46
CA HIS A 291 18.27 -6.79 4.24
C HIS A 291 17.00 -7.28 4.98
N LEU A 292 15.91 -7.57 4.25
CA LEU A 292 14.63 -8.01 4.83
C LEU A 292 14.42 -9.54 4.78
N ASP A 293 15.15 -10.20 3.89
CA ASP A 293 15.09 -11.64 3.61
C ASP A 293 15.97 -12.48 4.54
N THR A 294 16.77 -11.84 5.38
CA THR A 294 17.71 -12.49 6.29
C THR A 294 17.35 -12.17 7.74
N ALA A 295 17.38 -13.18 8.60
CA ALA A 295 17.08 -13.02 10.02
C ALA A 295 18.18 -12.22 10.72
N ALA A 296 17.83 -11.49 11.78
CA ALA A 296 18.85 -10.80 12.56
C ALA A 296 19.94 -11.72 13.09
N PRO A 297 21.12 -11.14 13.36
CA PRO A 297 21.46 -9.70 13.26
C PRO A 297 21.99 -9.28 11.88
N ALA A 298 21.93 -7.98 11.58
CA ALA A 298 22.64 -7.42 10.42
C ALA A 298 24.13 -7.73 10.48
N GLU A 299 24.69 -8.16 9.35
CA GLU A 299 26.08 -8.57 9.25
C GLU A 299 27.03 -7.37 9.41
N VAL A 300 28.04 -7.55 10.26
CA VAL A 300 29.17 -6.62 10.38
C VAL A 300 30.29 -7.13 9.48
N ALA A 301 30.97 -6.22 8.79
CA ALA A 301 32.09 -6.53 7.91
C ALA A 301 33.13 -7.39 8.65
N ALA A 302 33.43 -8.57 8.10
CA ALA A 302 34.29 -9.56 8.74
C ALA A 302 35.69 -9.00 9.11
N GLY A 303 36.19 -8.02 8.35
CA GLY A 303 37.47 -7.36 8.61
C GLY A 303 37.56 -6.58 9.93
N LEU A 304 36.43 -6.27 10.57
CA LEU A 304 36.41 -5.59 11.88
C LEU A 304 36.53 -6.56 13.07
N GLY A 305 36.38 -7.87 12.82
CA GLY A 305 36.50 -8.90 13.86
C GLY A 305 35.44 -8.75 14.95
N TRP A 306 34.22 -8.39 14.55
CA TRP A 306 33.10 -8.21 15.47
C TRP A 306 32.77 -9.54 16.18
N ASP A 307 32.81 -9.53 17.50
CA ASP A 307 32.34 -10.61 18.35
C ASP A 307 31.07 -10.15 19.07
N ARG A 308 29.94 -10.75 18.68
CA ARG A 308 28.62 -10.45 19.23
C ARG A 308 28.48 -10.87 20.69
N ALA A 309 29.16 -11.92 21.13
CA ALA A 309 29.03 -12.44 22.49
C ALA A 309 29.66 -11.48 23.51
N THR A 310 30.80 -10.88 23.14
CA THR A 310 31.49 -9.88 23.97
C THR A 310 31.09 -8.45 23.62
N ALA A 311 30.39 -8.25 22.48
CA ALA A 311 30.06 -6.96 21.90
C ALA A 311 31.32 -6.10 21.65
N THR A 312 32.39 -6.71 21.13
CA THR A 312 33.68 -6.05 20.88
C THR A 312 34.13 -6.21 19.44
N CYS A 313 35.01 -5.30 18.98
CA CYS A 313 35.67 -5.40 17.68
C CYS A 313 37.13 -5.82 17.88
N GLY A 314 37.50 -7.02 17.41
CA GLY A 314 38.81 -7.60 17.65
C GLY A 314 39.93 -7.10 16.72
N THR A 315 39.59 -6.74 15.48
CA THR A 315 40.55 -6.34 14.42
C THR A 315 40.28 -4.97 13.84
N ALA A 316 39.30 -4.22 14.38
CA ALA A 316 39.03 -2.86 13.96
C ALA A 316 40.23 -1.95 14.24
N TRP A 317 40.71 -1.25 13.21
CA TRP A 317 41.87 -0.36 13.29
C TRP A 317 41.61 0.88 14.16
N CYS A 318 40.36 1.36 14.24
CA CYS A 318 40.02 2.64 14.87
C CYS A 318 40.28 2.69 16.39
N HIS A 319 40.09 1.56 17.10
CA HIS A 319 40.22 1.49 18.56
C HIS A 319 41.49 0.74 19.01
N GLY A 320 42.27 0.20 18.07
CA GLY A 320 43.52 -0.50 18.34
C GLY A 320 43.42 -1.49 19.53
N PRO A 321 44.30 -1.39 20.54
CA PRO A 321 44.29 -2.29 21.70
C PRO A 321 43.21 -1.97 22.74
N ALA A 322 42.56 -0.80 22.68
CA ALA A 322 41.59 -0.37 23.70
C ALA A 322 40.33 -1.26 23.72
N ARG A 323 39.93 -1.79 22.56
CA ARG A 323 38.84 -2.79 22.38
C ARG A 323 37.60 -2.52 23.24
N PRO A 324 36.94 -1.36 23.08
CA PRO A 324 35.74 -1.04 23.84
C PRO A 324 34.58 -1.98 23.48
N THR A 325 33.76 -2.22 24.48
CA THR A 325 32.44 -2.86 24.46
C THR A 325 31.42 -1.89 23.87
N TRP A 326 30.82 -2.31 22.78
CA TRP A 326 29.82 -1.58 22.00
C TRP A 326 28.62 -1.06 22.79
N THR A 327 28.23 -1.78 23.84
CA THR A 327 27.04 -1.48 24.65
C THR A 327 27.35 -0.71 25.93
N ARG A 328 28.58 -0.23 26.10
CA ARG A 328 29.00 0.56 27.26
C ARG A 328 29.42 1.96 26.87
N THR A 329 29.34 2.86 27.84
CA THR A 329 29.73 4.27 27.69
C THR A 329 31.01 4.57 28.46
N GLY A 330 31.80 5.53 27.98
CA GLY A 330 32.99 6.01 28.69
C GLY A 330 34.23 5.11 28.60
N GLU A 331 34.23 4.10 27.73
CA GLU A 331 35.37 3.17 27.61
C GLU A 331 36.56 3.73 26.81
N VAL A 332 36.37 4.85 26.08
CA VAL A 332 37.44 5.55 25.36
C VAL A 332 37.64 6.92 25.98
N ALA A 333 38.84 7.12 26.57
CA ALA A 333 39.30 8.37 27.16
C ALA A 333 40.72 8.69 26.68
N CYS A 334 41.17 9.94 26.85
CA CYS A 334 42.57 10.28 26.61
C CYS A 334 43.48 9.35 27.42
N GLY A 335 44.51 8.77 26.80
CA GLY A 335 45.37 7.77 27.44
C GLY A 335 45.03 6.31 27.09
N THR A 336 43.84 6.04 26.55
CA THR A 336 43.39 4.65 26.25
C THR A 336 43.91 4.12 24.90
N CYS A 337 44.14 5.00 23.93
CA CYS A 337 44.71 4.63 22.62
C CYS A 337 46.25 4.68 22.62
N HIS A 338 46.81 5.70 23.24
CA HIS A 338 48.24 5.91 23.47
C HIS A 338 48.45 6.62 24.81
N GLY A 339 49.67 6.59 25.35
CA GLY A 339 49.99 7.32 26.58
C GLY A 339 49.75 8.83 26.42
N VAL A 340 49.03 9.42 27.37
CA VAL A 340 48.81 10.87 27.46
C VAL A 340 49.22 11.34 28.86
N PRO A 341 50.24 12.20 28.99
CA PRO A 341 51.11 12.68 27.91
C PRO A 341 52.14 11.61 27.45
N PRO A 342 52.79 11.78 26.29
CA PRO A 342 53.84 10.87 25.82
C PRO A 342 55.01 10.74 26.81
N VAL A 343 55.73 9.61 26.78
CA VAL A 343 56.90 9.40 27.65
C VAL A 343 58.13 10.09 27.03
N SER A 344 58.20 11.41 27.15
CA SER A 344 59.36 12.20 26.76
C SER A 344 59.68 13.30 27.78
N PRO A 345 60.93 13.80 27.85
CA PRO A 345 61.37 14.71 28.90
C PRO A 345 60.50 15.96 29.18
N PRO A 346 59.85 16.62 28.18
CA PRO A 346 58.99 17.78 28.48
C PRO A 346 57.63 17.40 29.08
N HIS A 347 57.24 16.12 29.10
CA HIS A 347 55.93 15.67 29.53
C HIS A 347 55.98 15.05 30.93
N GLN A 348 55.09 15.51 31.81
CA GLN A 348 54.95 14.98 33.17
C GLN A 348 53.62 14.22 33.32
N PRO A 349 53.58 13.04 33.96
CA PRO A 349 52.36 12.23 34.07
C PRO A 349 51.17 12.92 34.76
N THR A 350 51.42 14.01 35.50
CA THR A 350 50.43 14.78 36.26
C THR A 350 49.91 16.02 35.53
N MET A 351 50.30 16.23 34.28
CA MET A 351 49.83 17.37 33.48
C MET A 351 48.31 17.28 33.23
N ALA A 352 47.60 18.37 33.50
CA ALA A 352 46.19 18.51 33.14
C ALA A 352 46.03 18.74 31.63
N LEU A 353 44.91 18.30 31.04
CA LEU A 353 44.63 18.49 29.61
C LEU A 353 44.64 19.97 29.18
N THR A 354 44.26 20.89 30.07
CA THR A 354 44.31 22.34 29.82
C THR A 354 45.73 22.89 29.68
N ALA A 355 46.73 22.21 30.25
CA ALA A 355 48.13 22.60 30.13
C ALA A 355 48.70 22.28 28.74
N CYS A 356 48.09 21.33 28.03
CA CYS A 356 48.55 20.90 26.71
C CYS A 356 48.48 22.03 25.67
N ALA A 357 47.49 22.94 25.77
CA ALA A 357 47.34 24.08 24.84
C ALA A 357 48.52 25.05 24.86
N GLY A 358 49.31 25.07 25.95
CA GLY A 358 50.50 25.91 26.05
C GLY A 358 51.62 25.46 25.10
N CYS A 359 51.70 24.18 24.79
CA CYS A 359 52.72 23.59 23.91
C CYS A 359 52.15 23.00 22.62
N HIS A 360 50.86 22.65 22.57
CA HIS A 360 50.19 22.06 21.41
C HIS A 360 48.97 22.90 20.97
N PRO A 361 49.14 24.20 20.68
CA PRO A 361 48.03 25.11 20.39
C PRO A 361 47.32 24.82 19.06
N SER A 362 47.94 24.02 18.17
CA SER A 362 47.32 23.57 16.92
C SER A 362 46.46 22.31 17.11
N THR A 363 46.69 21.56 18.19
CA THR A 363 46.03 20.27 18.45
C THR A 363 44.96 20.36 19.53
N VAL A 364 45.11 21.22 20.54
CA VAL A 364 44.15 21.34 21.65
C VAL A 364 43.87 22.79 22.07
N ASP A 365 42.62 23.07 22.44
CA ASP A 365 42.18 24.38 22.94
C ASP A 365 42.51 24.60 24.43
N ALA A 366 42.28 25.82 24.93
CA ALA A 366 42.54 26.18 26.32
C ALA A 366 41.74 25.37 27.37
N PHE A 367 40.70 24.65 26.94
CA PHE A 367 39.91 23.77 27.79
C PHE A 367 40.37 22.31 27.72
N GLY A 368 41.39 22.01 26.92
CA GLY A 368 41.92 20.66 26.72
C GLY A 368 41.10 19.83 25.73
N ASN A 369 40.23 20.45 24.93
CA ASN A 369 39.54 19.77 23.84
C ASN A 369 40.42 19.72 22.60
N ILE A 370 40.32 18.65 21.82
CA ILE A 370 41.00 18.54 20.54
C ILE A 370 40.41 19.56 19.54
N LEU A 371 41.31 20.30 18.88
CA LEU A 371 40.96 21.23 17.82
C LEU A 371 40.61 20.49 16.54
N VAL A 372 39.57 20.97 15.89
CA VAL A 372 38.98 20.37 14.69
C VAL A 372 38.96 21.44 13.61
N VAL A 373 39.55 21.12 12.47
CA VAL A 373 39.68 22.00 11.31
C VAL A 373 38.86 21.41 10.15
N ASP A 374 38.46 22.27 9.21
CA ASP A 374 37.75 21.81 8.02
C ASP A 374 38.73 21.10 7.08
N GLY A 375 38.45 19.82 6.78
CA GLY A 375 39.23 19.00 5.86
C GLY A 375 38.49 18.74 4.54
N PRO A 376 39.18 18.19 3.53
CA PRO A 376 38.62 17.99 2.17
C PRO A 376 37.39 17.06 2.12
N THR A 377 37.25 16.17 3.10
CA THR A 377 36.15 15.20 3.20
C THR A 377 35.28 15.43 4.45
N GLY A 378 35.39 16.60 5.08
CA GLY A 378 34.69 16.96 6.32
C GLY A 378 35.63 17.38 7.44
N PRO A 379 35.08 17.66 8.64
CA PRO A 379 35.87 18.06 9.81
C PRO A 379 36.93 17.01 10.16
N THR A 380 38.17 17.43 10.34
CA THR A 380 39.34 16.60 10.68
C THR A 380 40.07 17.21 11.88
N SER A 381 41.04 16.49 12.46
CA SER A 381 41.86 17.00 13.55
C SER A 381 43.33 16.68 13.33
N HIS A 382 44.18 17.62 13.72
CA HIS A 382 45.63 17.46 13.87
C HIS A 382 46.03 16.41 14.93
N HIS A 383 45.08 15.83 15.66
CA HIS A 383 45.35 14.74 16.58
C HIS A 383 45.47 13.37 15.88
N LEU A 384 44.88 13.20 14.69
CA LEU A 384 44.84 11.93 13.95
C LEU A 384 45.60 11.95 12.62
N ASP A 385 46.32 13.02 12.29
CA ASP A 385 47.11 13.10 11.05
C ASP A 385 48.47 12.39 11.12
N GLY A 386 48.86 11.93 12.31
CA GLY A 386 50.10 11.19 12.54
C GLY A 386 51.34 12.08 12.72
N GLU A 387 51.18 13.40 12.76
CA GLU A 387 52.25 14.35 13.08
C GLU A 387 52.12 14.87 14.52
N VAL A 388 53.24 15.06 15.21
CA VAL A 388 53.26 15.67 16.54
C VAL A 388 53.47 17.16 16.37
N ASP A 389 52.38 17.92 16.37
CA ASP A 389 52.43 19.38 16.25
C ASP A 389 52.81 20.02 17.59
N ALA A 390 54.11 20.28 17.78
CA ALA A 390 54.65 21.17 18.80
C ALA A 390 55.52 22.25 18.14
N PRO A 391 55.45 23.52 18.59
CA PRO A 391 56.28 24.61 18.10
C PRO A 391 57.76 24.48 18.46
#